data_AF-A0A8B2U847-F1
#
_entry.id   AF-A0A8B2U847-F1
#
_cell.length_a   1.000
_cell.length_b   1.000
_cell.length_c   1.000
_cell.angle_alpha   90.00
_cell.angle_beta   90.00
_cell.angle_gamma   90.00
#
_symmetry.space_group_name_H-M   'P 1'
#
loop_
_entity.id
_entity.type
_entity.pdbx_description
1 polymer ?
#
loop_
_entity_poly.entity_id
_entity_poly.type
_entity_poly.pdbx_seq_one_letter_code
_entity_poly.pdbx_strand_id
1 'polypeptide(L)'
;MNKSKWIGFDLDGTLAKTTVGNTIGQPIKAMIDLLLKIHHEGKYQVKIFTARAESKEKTALIKQWLRLHNLPDVEITNVKDGKCVLIIDNIAVRVFKDSGVICHECLNSLLIKFSAELLDEKPQTINSELL
;
A
#
# COMPACT_ATOMS: atom_id res chain seq x y z
N MET A 1 -10.94 -8.30 -27.31
CA MET A 1 -11.19 -7.43 -26.13
C MET A 1 -9.94 -6.65 -25.83
N ASN A 2 -9.97 -5.32 -25.97
CA ASN A 2 -8.83 -4.47 -25.62
C ASN A 2 -8.63 -4.58 -24.10
N LYS A 3 -7.55 -5.23 -23.66
CA LYS A 3 -7.31 -5.53 -22.24
C LYS A 3 -6.90 -4.22 -21.54
N SER A 4 -7.81 -3.59 -20.80
CA SER A 4 -7.56 -2.31 -20.13
C SER A 4 -6.36 -2.37 -19.18
N LYS A 5 -5.49 -1.36 -19.24
CA LYS A 5 -4.40 -1.14 -18.27
C LYS A 5 -4.98 -0.74 -16.91
N TRP A 6 -4.26 -1.03 -15.84
CA TRP A 6 -4.72 -0.73 -14.47
C TRP A 6 -3.64 -0.15 -13.57
N ILE A 7 -4.10 0.62 -12.59
CA ILE A 7 -3.30 1.24 -11.52
C ILE A 7 -3.71 0.59 -10.20
N GLY A 8 -2.73 0.08 -9.47
CA GLY A 8 -2.91 -0.54 -8.17
C GLY A 8 -2.66 0.47 -7.05
N PHE A 9 -3.57 0.53 -6.09
CA PHE A 9 -3.36 1.23 -4.83
C PHE A 9 -3.26 0.21 -3.70
N ASP A 10 -2.19 0.25 -2.93
CA ASP A 10 -2.15 -0.47 -1.66
C ASP A 10 -3.20 0.10 -0.68
N LEU A 11 -3.55 -0.71 0.32
CA LEU A 11 -4.50 -0.34 1.36
C LEU A 11 -3.80 0.19 2.62
N ASP A 12 -2.97 -0.61 3.28
CA ASP A 12 -2.53 -0.38 4.65
C ASP A 12 -1.35 0.59 4.74
N GLY A 13 -1.61 1.78 5.25
CA GLY A 13 -0.66 2.88 5.23
C GLY A 13 -0.65 3.66 3.91
N THR A 14 -1.51 3.28 2.96
CA THR A 14 -1.67 3.93 1.66
C THR A 14 -3.06 4.56 1.51
N LEU A 15 -4.12 3.77 1.28
CA LEU A 15 -5.49 4.28 1.23
C LEU A 15 -6.12 4.44 2.63
N ALA A 16 -5.68 3.64 3.61
CA ALA A 16 -6.17 3.64 4.97
C ALA A 16 -5.02 3.76 5.97
N LYS A 17 -5.25 4.41 7.11
CA LYS A 17 -4.27 4.43 8.21
C LYS A 17 -4.03 3.01 8.74
N THR A 18 -2.80 2.71 9.12
CA THR A 18 -2.44 1.43 9.74
C THR A 18 -3.16 1.27 11.09
N THR A 19 -3.66 0.07 11.35
CA THR A 19 -4.32 -0.32 12.61
C THR A 19 -3.77 -1.65 13.11
N VAL A 20 -3.99 -1.96 14.38
CA VAL A 20 -3.64 -3.26 14.97
C VAL A 20 -4.74 -4.28 14.66
N GLY A 21 -4.34 -5.49 14.28
CA GLY A 21 -5.26 -6.60 14.00
C GLY A 21 -5.89 -6.53 12.61
N ASN A 22 -7.15 -6.98 12.48
CA ASN A 22 -7.84 -7.12 11.20
C ASN A 22 -8.71 -5.92 10.79
N THR A 23 -8.77 -4.87 11.62
CA THR A 23 -9.51 -3.65 11.26
C THR A 23 -8.81 -2.93 10.10
N ILE A 24 -9.57 -2.11 9.37
CA ILE A 24 -9.05 -1.20 8.35
C ILE A 24 -9.22 0.21 8.92
N GLY A 25 -8.13 0.98 8.94
CA GLY A 25 -8.15 2.32 9.54
C GLY A 25 -8.95 3.35 8.75
N GLN A 26 -8.93 4.58 9.27
CA GLN A 26 -9.59 5.72 8.63
C GLN A 26 -8.96 6.02 7.26
N PRO A 27 -9.75 6.46 6.27
CA PRO A 27 -9.23 6.79 4.96
C PRO A 27 -8.17 7.91 5.02
N ILE A 28 -7.13 7.78 4.21
CA ILE A 28 -6.12 8.83 4.01
C ILE A 28 -6.61 9.71 2.86
N LYS A 29 -7.23 10.85 3.20
CA LYS A 29 -7.96 11.71 2.25
C LYS A 29 -7.21 11.97 0.94
N ALA A 30 -5.93 12.33 1.01
CA ALA A 30 -5.14 12.64 -0.18
C ALA A 30 -5.05 11.45 -1.16
N MET A 31 -4.94 10.22 -0.66
CA MET A 31 -4.88 9.01 -1.51
C MET A 31 -6.26 8.61 -2.02
N ILE A 32 -7.31 8.84 -1.23
CA ILE A 32 -8.70 8.64 -1.68
C ILE A 32 -9.06 9.59 -2.80
N ASP A 33 -8.71 10.88 -2.66
CA ASP A 33 -8.96 11.89 -3.69
C ASP A 33 -8.24 11.51 -5.00
N LEU A 34 -6.99 11.01 -4.91
CA LEU A 34 -6.24 10.52 -6.06
C LEU A 34 -6.88 9.29 -6.71
N LEU A 35 -7.31 8.32 -5.89
CA LEU A 35 -8.03 7.13 -6.37
C LEU A 35 -9.30 7.52 -7.13
N LEU A 36 -10.13 8.38 -6.53
CA LEU A 36 -11.38 8.84 -7.13
C LEU A 36 -11.13 9.60 -8.42
N LYS A 37 -10.13 10.49 -8.45
CA LYS A 37 -9.74 11.20 -9.67
C LYS A 37 -9.39 10.23 -10.80
N ILE A 38 -8.50 9.27 -10.56
CA ILE A 38 -8.10 8.28 -11.58
C ILE A 38 -9.30 7.42 -12.00
N HIS A 39 -10.15 7.02 -11.06
CA HIS A 39 -11.35 6.25 -11.35
C HIS A 39 -12.34 7.01 -12.25
N HIS A 40 -12.61 8.28 -11.94
CA HIS A 40 -13.52 9.13 -12.70
C HIS A 40 -13.00 9.48 -14.10
N GLU A 41 -11.69 9.65 -14.27
CA GLU A 41 -11.10 9.87 -15.59
C GLU A 41 -11.28 8.68 -16.54
N GLY A 42 -11.46 7.46 -16.02
CA GLY A 42 -11.80 6.27 -16.81
C GLY A 42 -10.70 5.76 -17.76
N LYS A 43 -9.55 6.43 -17.82
CA LYS A 43 -8.40 6.07 -18.67
C LYS A 43 -7.71 4.77 -18.23
N TYR A 44 -7.75 4.48 -16.94
CA TYR A 44 -7.18 3.27 -16.34
C TYR A 44 -8.21 2.62 -15.42
N GLN A 45 -8.18 1.30 -15.33
CA GLN A 45 -8.88 0.62 -14.25
C GLN A 45 -8.16 0.87 -12.93
N VAL A 46 -8.92 1.19 -11.89
CA VAL A 46 -8.41 1.24 -10.52
C VAL A 46 -8.60 -0.12 -9.88
N LYS A 47 -7.56 -0.60 -9.20
CA LYS A 47 -7.61 -1.80 -8.36
C LYS A 47 -7.03 -1.50 -6.98
N ILE A 48 -7.55 -2.16 -5.95
CA ILE A 48 -6.83 -2.28 -4.69
C ILE A 48 -5.82 -3.42 -4.85
N PHE A 49 -4.54 -3.08 -4.72
CA PHE A 49 -3.42 -4.00 -4.85
C PHE A 49 -2.76 -4.20 -3.49
N THR A 50 -3.13 -5.25 -2.76
CA THR A 50 -2.79 -5.40 -1.34
C THR A 50 -2.55 -6.84 -0.94
N ALA A 51 -1.63 -7.07 0.01
CA ALA A 51 -1.40 -8.39 0.61
C ALA A 51 -2.66 -8.98 1.27
N ARG A 52 -3.60 -8.14 1.74
CA ARG A 52 -4.88 -8.61 2.30
C ARG A 52 -5.70 -9.47 1.32
N ALA A 53 -5.45 -9.38 0.00
CA ALA A 53 -6.14 -10.17 -1.01
C ALA A 53 -5.83 -11.69 -0.96
N GLU A 54 -4.88 -12.12 -0.13
CA GLU A 54 -4.60 -13.54 0.14
C GLU A 54 -5.73 -14.26 0.88
N SER A 55 -6.61 -13.50 1.56
CA SER A 55 -7.75 -14.04 2.31
C SER A 55 -9.07 -13.51 1.76
N LYS A 56 -10.03 -14.42 1.56
CA LYS A 56 -11.40 -14.06 1.16
C LYS A 56 -12.10 -13.25 2.24
N GLU A 57 -11.86 -13.59 3.51
CA GLU A 57 -12.40 -12.88 4.67
C GLU A 57 -11.89 -11.43 4.70
N LYS A 58 -10.58 -11.23 4.55
CA LYS A 58 -9.97 -9.89 4.49
C LYS A 58 -10.45 -9.10 3.27
N THR A 59 -10.59 -9.76 2.11
CA THR A 59 -11.15 -9.15 0.90
C THR A 59 -12.61 -8.67 1.14
N ALA A 60 -13.42 -9.46 1.84
CA ALA A 60 -14.78 -9.07 2.20
C ALA A 60 -14.81 -7.84 3.13
N LEU A 61 -13.87 -7.74 4.09
CA LEU A 61 -13.73 -6.55 4.94
C LEU A 61 -13.37 -5.30 4.13
N ILE A 62 -12.50 -5.42 3.12
CA ILE A 62 -12.18 -4.30 2.22
C ILE A 62 -13.42 -3.85 1.46
N LYS A 63 -14.21 -4.78 0.92
CA LYS A 63 -15.48 -4.46 0.24
C LYS A 63 -16.47 -3.75 1.17
N GLN A 64 -16.54 -4.14 2.45
CA GLN A 64 -17.37 -3.45 3.44
C GLN A 64 -16.84 -2.04 3.72
N TRP A 65 -15.52 -1.89 3.89
CA TRP A 65 -14.88 -0.60 4.13
C TRP A 65 -15.08 0.37 2.95
N LEU A 66 -14.96 -0.10 1.71
CA LEU A 66 -15.28 0.70 0.52
C LEU A 66 -16.71 1.22 0.55
N ARG A 67 -17.69 0.34 0.84
CA ARG A 67 -19.11 0.73 0.95
C ARG A 67 -19.34 1.74 2.06
N LEU A 68 -18.75 1.52 3.24
CA LEU A 68 -18.88 2.42 4.40
C LEU A 68 -18.43 3.85 4.07
N HIS A 69 -17.40 3.99 3.25
CA HIS A 69 -16.85 5.28 2.85
C HIS A 69 -17.37 5.80 1.51
N ASN A 70 -18.42 5.19 0.94
CA ASN A 70 -19.00 5.56 -0.36
C ASN A 70 -17.98 5.58 -1.51
N LEU A 71 -17.05 4.62 -1.49
CA LEU A 71 -16.00 4.46 -2.49
C LEU A 71 -16.45 3.47 -3.58
N PRO A 72 -15.93 3.61 -4.82
CA PRO A 72 -16.29 2.72 -5.91
C PRO A 72 -15.91 1.26 -5.61
N ASP A 73 -16.76 0.35 -6.06
CA ASP A 73 -16.52 -1.09 -5.93
C ASP A 73 -15.50 -1.56 -6.97
N VAL A 74 -14.22 -1.48 -6.61
CA VAL A 74 -13.08 -1.83 -7.48
C VAL A 74 -12.58 -3.26 -7.23
N GLU A 75 -11.89 -3.84 -8.23
CA GLU A 75 -11.23 -5.14 -8.07
C GLU A 75 -10.18 -5.09 -6.96
N ILE A 76 -10.04 -6.18 -6.21
CA ILE A 76 -9.05 -6.36 -5.14
C ILE A 76 -8.17 -7.55 -5.53
N THR A 77 -6.84 -7.38 -5.53
CA THR A 77 -5.89 -8.42 -5.94
C THR A 77 -4.54 -8.24 -5.26
N ASN A 78 -3.76 -9.31 -5.10
CA ASN A 78 -2.33 -9.29 -4.77
C ASN A 78 -1.47 -9.80 -5.94
N VAL A 79 -2.10 -10.11 -7.09
CA VAL A 79 -1.40 -10.65 -8.26
C VAL A 79 -1.16 -9.54 -9.27
N LYS A 80 0.12 -9.27 -9.56
CA LYS A 80 0.53 -8.36 -10.62
C LYS A 80 0.49 -9.08 -11.97
N ASP A 81 -0.04 -8.41 -12.99
CA ASP A 81 -0.02 -8.88 -14.38
C ASP A 81 0.68 -7.85 -15.30
N GLY A 82 0.77 -8.16 -16.60
CA GLY A 82 1.38 -7.29 -17.62
C GLY A 82 0.58 -6.03 -17.96
N LYS A 83 -0.61 -5.84 -17.38
CA LYS A 83 -1.46 -4.64 -17.59
C LYS A 83 -1.33 -3.63 -16.46
N CYS A 84 -0.71 -4.02 -15.35
CA CYS A 84 -0.33 -3.14 -14.26
C CYS A 84 0.67 -2.09 -14.78
N VAL A 85 0.29 -0.82 -14.77
CA VAL A 85 1.16 0.27 -15.25
C VAL A 85 1.74 1.13 -14.13
N LEU A 86 1.14 1.11 -12.95
CA LEU A 86 1.57 1.87 -11.79
C LEU A 86 1.06 1.18 -10.52
N ILE A 87 1.91 1.16 -9.48
CA ILE A 87 1.56 0.77 -8.13
C ILE A 87 1.84 1.98 -7.23
N ILE A 88 0.85 2.36 -6.44
CA ILE A 88 0.94 3.41 -5.41
C ILE A 88 0.88 2.69 -4.08
N ASP A 89 1.98 2.74 -3.35
CA ASP A 89 2.23 1.90 -2.18
C ASP A 89 3.25 2.61 -1.27
N ASN A 90 2.99 2.63 0.03
CA ASN A 90 3.79 3.33 1.03
C ASN A 90 5.16 2.70 1.30
N ILE A 91 5.40 1.47 0.83
CA ILE A 91 6.68 0.75 0.99
C ILE A 91 7.42 0.53 -0.34
N ALA A 92 6.87 0.99 -1.47
CA ALA A 92 7.49 0.80 -2.78
C ALA A 92 8.59 1.84 -3.08
N VAL A 93 9.74 1.36 -3.57
CA VAL A 93 10.82 2.19 -4.10
C VAL A 93 10.90 2.06 -5.62
N ARG A 94 10.88 3.19 -6.34
CA ARG A 94 10.96 3.18 -7.81
C ARG A 94 12.37 2.82 -8.28
N VAL A 95 12.44 1.88 -9.21
CA VAL A 95 13.64 1.65 -10.05
C VAL A 95 13.38 2.26 -11.42
N PHE A 96 14.34 3.02 -11.95
CA PHE A 96 14.24 3.57 -13.30
C PHE A 96 14.39 2.43 -14.32
N LYS A 97 13.44 2.36 -15.25
CA LYS A 97 13.32 1.27 -16.22
C LYS A 97 14.65 1.01 -16.94
N ASP A 98 15.03 -0.26 -16.98
CA ASP A 98 16.19 -0.80 -17.69
C ASP A 98 17.54 -0.14 -17.32
N SER A 99 17.63 0.52 -16.16
CA SER A 99 18.83 1.26 -15.75
C SER A 99 19.52 0.70 -14.51
N GLY A 100 18.81 -0.08 -13.69
CA GLY A 100 19.28 -0.48 -12.35
C GLY A 100 19.38 0.67 -11.34
N VAL A 101 19.04 1.90 -11.73
CA VAL A 101 19.11 3.08 -10.85
C VAL A 101 17.87 3.14 -9.96
N ILE A 102 18.07 3.25 -8.66
CA ILE A 102 17.01 3.44 -7.66
C ILE A 102 16.71 4.94 -7.52
N CYS A 103 15.42 5.29 -7.42
CA CYS A 103 14.99 6.63 -7.00
C CYS A 103 15.55 6.95 -5.61
N HIS A 104 16.55 7.84 -5.56
CA HIS A 104 17.31 8.09 -4.34
C HIS A 104 16.46 8.76 -3.27
N GLU A 105 15.58 9.69 -3.65
CA GLU A 105 14.64 10.35 -2.76
C GLU A 105 13.65 9.34 -2.15
N CYS A 106 13.14 8.41 -2.97
CA CYS A 106 12.25 7.34 -2.53
C CYS A 106 12.96 6.42 -1.53
N LEU A 107 14.22 6.06 -1.82
CA LEU A 107 15.03 5.19 -0.95
C LEU A 107 15.37 5.89 0.38
N ASN A 108 15.83 7.14 0.34
CA ASN A 108 16.22 7.89 1.53
C ASN A 108 15.04 8.08 2.50
N SER A 109 13.85 8.37 1.98
CA SER A 109 12.64 8.47 2.79
C SER A 109 12.35 7.17 3.55
N LEU A 110 12.64 6.01 2.96
CA LEU A 110 12.41 4.71 3.57
C LEU A 110 13.54 4.33 4.54
N LEU A 111 14.80 4.62 4.19
CA LEU A 111 15.94 4.37 5.05
C LEU A 111 15.87 5.17 6.36
N ILE A 112 15.46 6.44 6.32
CA ILE A 112 15.24 7.25 7.54
C ILE A 112 14.23 6.57 8.46
N LYS A 113 13.16 6.00 7.90
CA LYS A 113 12.14 5.26 8.65
C LYS A 113 12.73 4.01 9.31
N PHE A 114 13.46 3.19 8.56
CA PHE A 114 14.11 2.00 9.11
C PHE A 114 15.17 2.35 10.16
N SER A 115 15.95 3.41 9.95
CA SER A 115 16.93 3.86 10.95
C SER A 115 16.26 4.37 12.22
N ALA A 116 15.15 5.10 12.12
CA ALA A 116 14.37 5.52 13.30
C ALA A 116 13.81 4.30 14.05
N GLU A 117 13.25 3.32 13.34
CA GLU A 117 12.75 2.07 13.93
C GLU A 117 13.87 1.29 14.66
N LEU A 118 15.07 1.23 14.09
CA LEU A 118 16.25 0.59 14.72
C LEU A 118 16.79 1.36 15.93
N LEU A 119 16.60 2.69 15.99
CA LEU A 119 17.03 3.51 17.12
C LEU A 119 15.98 3.53 18.25
N ASP A 120 14.71 3.30 17.94
CA ASP A 120 13.61 3.22 18.92
C ASP A 120 13.54 1.85 19.63
N GLU A 121 14.18 0.80 19.09
CA GLU A 121 14.43 -0.44 19.83
C GLU A 121 15.44 -0.18 20.97
N LYS A 122 14.92 0.07 22.19
CA LYS A 122 15.76 0.18 23.40
C LYS A 122 16.70 -1.01 23.51
N PRO A 123 17.99 -0.80 23.85
CA PRO A 123 18.92 -1.89 24.09
C PRO A 123 18.34 -2.84 25.13
N GLN A 124 18.25 -4.13 24.80
CA GLN A 124 17.94 -5.17 25.77
C GLN A 124 18.99 -5.09 26.88
N THR A 125 18.56 -4.75 28.09
CA THR A 125 19.40 -4.85 29.29
C THR A 125 19.86 -6.29 29.42
N ILE A 126 21.15 -6.51 29.18
CA ILE A 126 21.81 -7.76 29.54
C ILE A 126 21.80 -7.81 31.07
N ASN A 127 20.98 -8.70 31.64
CA ASN A 127 20.98 -8.94 33.08
C ASN A 127 22.35 -9.49 33.50
N SER A 128 23.11 -8.70 34.23
CA SER A 128 24.38 -9.10 34.83
C SER A 128 24.18 -9.79 36.18
N GLU A 129 23.40 -10.87 36.22
CA GLU A 129 23.35 -11.78 37.37
C GLU A 129 24.31 -12.95 37.12
N LEU A 130 25.60 -12.67 37.25
CA LEU A 130 26.67 -13.65 37.46
C LEU A 130 27.94 -12.90 37.87
N LEU A 131 27.99 -12.50 39.15
CA LEU A 131 29.19 -12.30 39.95
C LEU A 131 28.82 -12.44 41.43
#